data_AF-A0A9P7D164-F1
#
_entry.id   AF-A0A9P7D164-F1
#
_cell.length_a   1.000
_cell.length_b   1.000
_cell.length_c   1.000
_cell.angle_alpha   90.00
_cell.angle_beta   90.00
_cell.angle_gamma   90.00
#
_symmetry.space_group_name_H-M   'P 1'
#
loop_
_entity.id
_entity.type
_entity.pdbx_description
1 polymer ?
#
loop_
_entity_poly.entity_id
_entity_poly.type
_entity_poly.pdbx_seq_one_letter_code
_entity_poly.pdbx_strand_id
1 'polypeptide(L)'
;MEGNNSLAADLSGTDLSNLFPLIDRENVHGLNLAIPEQAKAVIKPWSEREDTTVYADSGVDDQIIIHVPFAQNVRVKSIILKLGRGEATPRHLRVYANYPNIIDFSDAENTKPHLNISLLEGETAVVEYPLKVAAFSSVHSLSLYFRESVGGELSRIYYLGFKGDVRTLRKEGTNKLEVPAADAADAPLVDRLAQKTGGQQTTAR
;
A
#
# COMPACT_ATOMS: atom_id res chain seq x y z
N MET A 1 36.11 11.14 18.77
CA MET A 1 35.83 9.72 18.51
C MET A 1 34.47 9.44 19.14
N GLU A 2 33.38 9.98 18.58
CA GLU A 2 32.63 9.52 17.40
C GLU A 2 32.09 8.09 17.51
N GLY A 3 30.78 7.99 17.28
CA GLY A 3 30.00 6.76 17.09
C GLY A 3 28.82 6.67 18.07
N ASN A 4 27.85 7.59 18.09
CA ASN A 4 26.70 7.62 17.18
C ASN A 4 26.49 6.29 16.41
N ASN A 5 25.46 5.53 16.76
CA ASN A 5 24.26 5.31 15.92
C ASN A 5 23.51 4.03 16.35
N SER A 6 22.93 4.01 17.56
CA SER A 6 22.08 2.90 18.02
C SER A 6 20.65 2.92 17.46
N LEU A 7 20.26 3.96 16.70
CA LEU A 7 18.98 4.00 15.99
C LEU A 7 18.97 3.19 14.69
N ALA A 8 20.13 2.90 14.09
CA ALA A 8 20.20 2.15 12.84
C ALA A 8 20.07 0.63 13.02
N ALA A 9 20.40 0.10 14.21
CA ALA A 9 20.28 -1.32 14.49
C ALA A 9 18.81 -1.78 14.61
N ASP A 10 17.93 -0.92 15.15
CA ASP A 10 16.48 -1.20 15.24
C ASP A 10 15.73 -1.09 13.91
N LEU A 11 16.34 -0.46 12.89
CA LEU A 11 15.75 -0.33 11.56
C LEU A 11 16.05 -1.52 10.63
N SER A 12 16.88 -2.47 11.07
CA SER A 12 17.25 -3.66 10.28
C SER A 12 16.22 -4.80 10.35
N GLY A 13 15.25 -4.72 11.26
CA GLY A 13 14.24 -5.76 11.50
C GLY A 13 12.79 -5.26 11.58
N THR A 14 12.54 -3.96 11.39
CA THR A 14 11.17 -3.50 11.18
C THR A 14 10.77 -3.99 9.80
N ASP A 15 9.90 -4.99 9.71
CA ASP A 15 9.26 -5.36 8.46
C ASP A 15 8.41 -4.16 8.01
N LEU A 16 9.05 -3.18 7.36
CA LEU A 16 8.45 -1.95 6.86
C LEU A 16 7.35 -2.26 5.84
N SER A 17 7.22 -3.52 5.44
CA SER A 17 6.15 -3.99 4.58
C SER A 17 4.86 -4.33 5.36
N ASN A 18 4.88 -4.57 6.66
CA ASN A 18 3.69 -5.00 7.40
C ASN A 18 2.68 -3.86 7.60
N LEU A 19 1.47 -4.01 7.06
CA LEU A 19 0.41 -3.01 7.18
C LEU A 19 -0.49 -3.20 8.41
N PHE A 20 -0.30 -4.26 9.21
CA PHE A 20 -1.09 -4.51 10.42
C PHE A 20 -1.31 -3.27 11.32
N PRO A 21 -0.29 -2.45 11.68
CA PRO A 21 -0.51 -1.28 12.54
C PRO A 21 -1.30 -0.15 11.87
N LEU A 22 -1.51 -0.21 10.55
CA LEU A 22 -2.22 0.80 9.77
C LEU A 22 -3.67 0.42 9.48
N ILE A 23 -4.11 -0.78 9.89
CA ILE A 23 -5.50 -1.23 9.73
C ILE A 23 -6.34 -0.60 10.84
N ASP A 24 -7.45 0.02 10.46
CA ASP A 24 -8.45 0.50 11.41
C ASP A 24 -9.34 -0.68 11.83
N ARG A 25 -8.84 -1.45 12.80
CA ARG A 25 -9.46 -2.71 13.24
C ARG A 25 -10.83 -2.54 13.90
N GLU A 26 -11.14 -1.36 14.42
CA GLU A 26 -12.45 -1.11 15.05
C GLU A 26 -13.57 -0.92 14.03
N ASN A 27 -13.23 -0.48 12.81
CA ASN A 27 -14.17 -0.31 11.69
C ASN A 27 -14.08 -1.47 10.67
N VAL A 28 -13.46 -2.59 11.04
CA VAL A 28 -13.51 -3.82 10.24
C VAL A 28 -14.88 -4.46 10.39
N HIS A 29 -15.50 -4.80 9.25
CA HIS A 29 -16.82 -5.41 9.20
C HIS A 29 -16.80 -6.69 8.38
N GLY A 30 -17.60 -7.67 8.79
CA GLY A 30 -17.83 -8.91 8.04
C GLY A 30 -19.30 -9.08 7.69
N LEU A 31 -19.57 -9.57 6.49
CA LEU A 31 -20.90 -10.01 6.05
C LEU A 31 -20.92 -11.54 5.93
N ASN A 32 -22.05 -12.13 6.33
CA ASN A 32 -22.26 -13.58 6.38
C ASN A 32 -21.19 -14.34 7.18
N LEU A 33 -20.76 -13.78 8.32
CA LEU A 33 -19.99 -14.51 9.31
C LEU A 33 -20.91 -15.11 10.36
N ALA A 34 -20.58 -16.30 10.87
CA ALA A 34 -21.28 -16.91 11.99
C ALA A 34 -21.24 -16.01 13.24
N ILE A 35 -20.11 -15.33 13.46
CA ILE A 35 -19.94 -14.30 14.48
C ILE A 35 -19.31 -13.07 13.82
N PRO A 36 -20.04 -11.95 13.66
CA PRO A 36 -19.56 -10.76 12.95
C PRO A 36 -18.22 -10.20 13.48
N GLU A 37 -18.01 -10.24 14.79
CA GLU A 37 -16.81 -9.73 15.47
C GLU A 37 -15.55 -10.53 15.10
N GLN A 38 -15.68 -11.74 14.55
CA GLN A 38 -14.53 -12.53 14.11
C GLN A 38 -13.83 -11.94 12.88
N ALA A 39 -14.50 -11.05 12.12
CA ALA A 39 -13.90 -10.34 10.99
C ALA A 39 -12.59 -9.62 11.39
N LYS A 40 -12.60 -8.94 12.54
CA LYS A 40 -11.41 -8.26 13.05
C LYS A 40 -10.46 -9.19 13.79
N ALA A 41 -10.96 -10.29 14.36
CA ALA A 41 -10.17 -11.24 15.13
C ALA A 41 -9.19 -12.06 14.27
N VAL A 42 -9.51 -12.29 12.99
CA VAL A 42 -8.60 -12.95 12.04
C VAL A 42 -7.50 -12.02 11.51
N ILE A 43 -7.60 -10.71 11.74
CA ILE A 43 -6.54 -9.76 11.45
C ILE A 43 -5.61 -9.70 12.66
N LYS A 44 -4.50 -10.43 12.58
CA LYS A 44 -3.56 -10.66 13.69
C LYS A 44 -2.17 -10.10 13.37
N PRO A 45 -1.32 -9.88 14.38
CA PRO A 45 0.10 -9.62 14.15
C PRO A 45 0.75 -10.76 13.35
N TRP A 46 1.80 -10.43 12.59
CA TRP A 46 2.53 -11.43 11.79
C TRP A 46 3.03 -12.62 12.62
N SER A 47 3.40 -12.42 13.88
CA SER A 47 3.83 -13.49 14.80
C SER A 47 2.77 -14.56 15.05
N GLU A 48 1.48 -14.19 14.98
CA GLU A 48 0.32 -15.05 15.26
C GLU A 48 -0.34 -15.61 13.99
N ARG A 49 0.29 -15.40 12.83
CA ARG A 49 -0.27 -15.78 11.53
C ARG A 49 -0.56 -17.27 11.37
N GLU A 50 0.16 -18.12 12.11
CA GLU A 50 -0.01 -19.58 12.08
C GLU A 50 -0.99 -20.09 13.15
N ASP A 51 -1.43 -19.24 14.08
CA ASP A 51 -2.39 -19.61 15.11
C ASP A 51 -3.76 -19.90 14.46
N THR A 52 -4.34 -21.06 14.77
CA THR A 52 -5.66 -21.49 14.28
C THR A 52 -6.73 -21.53 15.38
N THR A 53 -6.43 -21.06 16.59
CA THR A 53 -7.40 -21.02 17.70
C THR A 53 -8.49 -19.97 17.46
N VAL A 54 -8.13 -18.86 16.81
CA VAL A 54 -9.04 -17.79 16.38
C VAL A 54 -9.26 -17.90 14.88
N TYR A 55 -10.53 -17.95 14.48
CA TYR A 55 -10.97 -18.05 13.09
C TYR A 55 -12.30 -17.31 12.88
N ALA A 56 -12.64 -17.10 11.61
CA ALA A 56 -13.93 -16.61 11.15
C ALA A 56 -14.55 -17.65 10.21
N ASP A 57 -15.77 -18.07 10.54
CA ASP A 57 -16.58 -18.98 9.74
C ASP A 57 -17.69 -18.23 9.04
N SER A 58 -18.08 -18.71 7.87
CA SER A 58 -19.29 -18.24 7.20
C SER A 58 -20.54 -18.67 7.97
N GLY A 59 -21.61 -17.88 7.84
CA GLY A 59 -22.82 -18.02 8.66
C GLY A 59 -23.90 -18.91 8.05
N VAL A 60 -24.29 -18.64 6.80
CA VAL A 60 -25.43 -19.29 6.13
C VAL A 60 -24.99 -20.21 5.00
N ASP A 61 -24.08 -19.73 4.16
CA ASP A 61 -23.49 -20.44 3.02
C ASP A 61 -21.97 -20.22 3.03
N ASP A 62 -21.27 -20.56 1.95
CA ASP A 62 -19.82 -20.47 1.87
C ASP A 62 -19.26 -19.09 1.49
N GLN A 63 -20.11 -18.07 1.37
CA GLN A 63 -19.72 -16.74 0.91
C GLN A 63 -19.36 -15.84 2.09
N ILE A 64 -18.21 -15.18 2.06
CA ILE A 64 -17.80 -14.24 3.10
C ILE A 64 -17.34 -12.94 2.45
N ILE A 65 -17.79 -11.81 2.98
CA ILE A 65 -17.19 -10.51 2.68
C ILE A 65 -16.53 -9.96 3.95
N ILE A 66 -15.26 -9.58 3.87
CA ILE A 66 -14.56 -8.83 4.93
C ILE A 66 -14.16 -7.46 4.38
N HIS A 67 -14.65 -6.40 5.01
CA HIS A 67 -14.28 -5.02 4.74
C HIS A 67 -13.20 -4.56 5.72
N VAL A 68 -12.09 -4.08 5.17
CA VAL A 68 -10.90 -3.65 5.90
C VAL A 68 -10.55 -2.20 5.55
N PRO A 69 -10.88 -1.23 6.42
CA PRO A 69 -10.38 0.13 6.29
C PRO A 69 -8.95 0.26 6.82
N PHE A 70 -8.20 1.21 6.25
CA PHE A 70 -6.89 1.63 6.73
C PHE A 70 -6.99 3.03 7.35
N ALA A 71 -6.27 3.25 8.45
CA ALA A 71 -6.21 4.53 9.15
C ALA A 71 -5.56 5.65 8.33
N GLN A 72 -4.82 5.28 7.29
CA GLN A 72 -4.18 6.20 6.35
C GLN A 72 -4.09 5.56 4.97
N ASN A 73 -3.88 6.39 3.94
CA ASN A 73 -3.73 5.91 2.58
C ASN A 73 -2.44 5.09 2.42
N VAL A 74 -2.60 3.84 1.98
CA VAL A 74 -1.50 2.89 1.81
C VAL A 74 -1.40 2.41 0.37
N ARG A 75 -0.22 1.90 0.02
CA ARG A 75 0.00 1.08 -1.16
C ARG A 75 0.04 -0.38 -0.74
N VAL A 76 -0.88 -1.19 -1.23
CA VAL A 76 -0.93 -2.62 -0.91
C VAL A 76 -0.20 -3.41 -2.00
N LYS A 77 0.79 -4.18 -1.59
CA LYS A 77 1.63 -5.02 -2.47
C LYS A 77 1.19 -6.47 -2.45
N SER A 78 0.68 -6.97 -1.32
CA SER A 78 0.29 -8.38 -1.19
C SER A 78 -0.78 -8.57 -0.13
N ILE A 79 -1.63 -9.57 -0.32
CA ILE A 79 -2.58 -10.07 0.67
C ILE A 79 -2.02 -11.40 1.20
N ILE A 80 -2.04 -11.59 2.50
CA ILE A 80 -1.55 -12.80 3.15
C ILE A 80 -2.75 -13.50 3.80
N LEU A 81 -2.92 -14.78 3.50
CA LEU A 81 -4.08 -15.54 3.94
C LEU A 81 -3.64 -16.85 4.59
N LYS A 82 -4.32 -17.23 5.67
CA LYS A 82 -4.39 -18.61 6.15
C LYS A 82 -5.85 -19.00 6.16
N LEU A 83 -6.19 -20.00 5.36
CA LEU A 83 -7.58 -20.39 5.09
C LEU A 83 -7.92 -21.70 5.79
N GLY A 84 -9.22 -22.01 5.82
CA GLY A 84 -9.76 -23.33 6.11
C GLY A 84 -9.08 -24.41 5.29
N ARG A 85 -9.20 -25.66 5.75
CA ARG A 85 -8.65 -26.83 5.05
C ARG A 85 -9.78 -27.75 4.62
N GLY A 86 -9.50 -28.55 3.57
CA GLY A 86 -10.49 -29.47 3.03
C GLY A 86 -11.72 -28.71 2.54
N GLU A 87 -12.89 -29.20 2.91
CA GLU A 87 -14.20 -28.65 2.50
C GLU A 87 -14.37 -27.16 2.86
N ALA A 88 -13.75 -26.68 3.95
CA ALA A 88 -13.89 -25.31 4.40
C ALA A 88 -13.00 -24.28 3.67
N THR A 89 -12.28 -24.69 2.62
CA THR A 89 -11.29 -23.85 1.94
C THR A 89 -11.96 -23.03 0.83
N PRO A 90 -12.07 -21.69 0.91
CA PRO A 90 -12.55 -20.88 -0.20
C PRO A 90 -11.58 -20.98 -1.39
N ARG A 91 -12.09 -21.11 -2.61
CA ARG A 91 -11.27 -21.25 -3.83
C ARG A 91 -11.12 -19.97 -4.63
N HIS A 92 -11.97 -18.99 -4.39
CA HIS A 92 -11.97 -17.74 -5.15
C HIS A 92 -11.98 -16.53 -4.24
N LEU A 93 -11.15 -15.54 -4.59
CA LEU A 93 -11.12 -14.23 -3.95
C LEU A 93 -11.31 -13.13 -4.98
N ARG A 94 -12.34 -12.31 -4.77
CA ARG A 94 -12.49 -11.01 -5.43
C ARG A 94 -12.10 -9.89 -4.46
N VAL A 95 -11.36 -8.91 -4.94
CA VAL A 95 -10.89 -7.76 -4.16
C VAL A 95 -11.39 -6.47 -4.79
N TYR A 96 -11.97 -5.60 -3.97
CA TYR A 96 -12.47 -4.30 -4.36
C TYR A 96 -11.75 -3.25 -3.53
N ALA A 97 -11.06 -2.32 -4.18
CA ALA A 97 -10.37 -1.22 -3.51
C ALA A 97 -11.21 0.06 -3.56
N ASN A 98 -11.26 0.79 -2.45
CA ASN A 98 -11.91 2.10 -2.35
C ASN A 98 -13.36 2.13 -2.87
N TYR A 99 -14.12 1.07 -2.64
CA TYR A 99 -15.54 1.09 -2.97
C TYR A 99 -16.24 2.15 -2.09
N PRO A 100 -17.16 2.99 -2.64
CA PRO A 100 -17.73 4.11 -1.89
C PRO A 100 -18.45 3.72 -0.59
N ASN A 101 -19.02 2.51 -0.57
CA ASN A 101 -19.70 1.92 0.57
C ASN A 101 -19.03 0.58 0.93
N ILE A 102 -19.51 -0.10 1.98
CA ILE A 102 -19.18 -1.53 2.17
C ILE A 102 -19.87 -2.29 1.05
N ILE A 103 -19.13 -3.11 0.31
CA ILE A 103 -19.70 -3.89 -0.79
C ILE A 103 -20.58 -4.99 -0.21
N ASP A 104 -21.81 -5.11 -0.70
CA ASP A 104 -22.67 -6.26 -0.40
C ASP A 104 -22.54 -7.35 -1.48
N PHE A 105 -23.25 -8.46 -1.32
CA PHE A 105 -23.20 -9.56 -2.29
C PHE A 105 -23.77 -9.18 -3.67
N SER A 106 -24.77 -8.31 -3.72
CA SER A 106 -25.37 -7.85 -4.99
C SER A 106 -24.39 -6.95 -5.75
N ASP A 107 -23.79 -5.99 -5.06
CA ASP A 107 -22.76 -5.10 -5.61
C ASP A 107 -21.53 -5.90 -6.03
N ALA A 108 -21.14 -6.93 -5.30
CA ALA A 108 -19.99 -7.78 -5.62
C ALA A 108 -20.18 -8.58 -6.91
N GLU A 109 -21.40 -8.97 -7.26
CA GLU A 109 -21.67 -9.61 -8.56
C GLU A 109 -21.77 -8.61 -9.72
N ASN A 110 -22.26 -7.40 -9.44
CA ASN A 110 -22.49 -6.39 -10.47
C ASN A 110 -21.30 -5.44 -10.72
N THR A 111 -20.33 -5.42 -9.80
CA THR A 111 -19.14 -4.57 -9.88
C THR A 111 -17.93 -5.37 -10.33
N LYS A 112 -17.18 -4.81 -11.27
CA LYS A 112 -15.90 -5.41 -11.69
C LYS A 112 -14.88 -5.32 -10.54
N PRO A 113 -14.33 -6.44 -10.05
CA PRO A 113 -13.31 -6.40 -9.01
C PRO A 113 -11.97 -5.89 -9.55
N HIS A 114 -11.16 -5.29 -8.67
CA HIS A 114 -9.79 -4.88 -8.99
C HIS A 114 -8.85 -6.08 -9.12
N LEU A 115 -9.13 -7.15 -8.37
CA LEU A 115 -8.47 -8.43 -8.47
C LEU A 115 -9.50 -9.55 -8.38
N ASN A 116 -9.37 -10.56 -9.24
CA ASN A 116 -10.12 -11.81 -9.17
C ASN A 116 -9.12 -12.94 -9.37
N ILE A 117 -8.92 -13.77 -8.34
CA ILE A 117 -7.92 -14.84 -8.33
C ILE A 117 -8.50 -16.13 -7.78
N SER A 118 -7.92 -17.25 -8.22
CA SER A 118 -8.06 -18.54 -7.55
C SER A 118 -7.07 -18.63 -6.39
N LEU A 119 -7.55 -19.14 -5.26
CA LEU A 119 -6.78 -19.39 -4.06
C LEU A 119 -6.20 -20.81 -4.12
N LEU A 120 -5.06 -21.01 -3.47
CA LEU A 120 -4.43 -22.32 -3.36
C LEU A 120 -5.17 -23.20 -2.35
N GLU A 121 -5.33 -24.47 -2.71
CA GLU A 121 -5.99 -25.49 -1.89
C GLU A 121 -4.95 -26.36 -1.15
N GLY A 122 -5.30 -26.87 0.02
CA GLY A 122 -4.46 -27.83 0.76
C GLY A 122 -3.26 -27.21 1.49
N GLU A 123 -3.07 -25.90 1.38
CA GLU A 123 -1.98 -25.18 2.05
C GLU A 123 -2.12 -25.23 3.57
N THR A 124 -0.99 -25.49 4.23
CA THR A 124 -0.93 -25.61 5.70
C THR A 124 -0.35 -24.37 6.37
N ALA A 125 0.56 -23.68 5.68
CA ALA A 125 1.14 -22.42 6.10
C ALA A 125 0.36 -21.22 5.55
N VAL A 126 0.73 -20.01 5.95
CA VAL A 126 0.20 -18.81 5.30
C VAL A 126 0.65 -18.73 3.85
N VAL A 127 -0.21 -18.19 2.99
CA VAL A 127 0.07 -17.96 1.59
C VAL A 127 0.05 -16.47 1.31
N GLU A 128 1.06 -15.99 0.59
CA GLU A 128 1.15 -14.61 0.11
C GLU A 128 0.67 -14.54 -1.34
N TYR A 129 -0.30 -13.66 -1.60
CA TYR A 129 -0.86 -13.37 -2.92
C TYR A 129 -0.41 -11.96 -3.36
N PRO A 130 0.58 -11.86 -4.27
CA PRO A 130 1.05 -10.58 -4.76
C PRO A 130 -0.03 -9.84 -5.57
N LEU A 131 -0.12 -8.55 -5.35
CA LEU A 131 -1.04 -7.65 -6.06
C LEU A 131 -0.29 -6.87 -7.15
N LYS A 132 -1.04 -6.46 -8.18
CA LYS A 132 -0.55 -5.49 -9.16
C LYS A 132 -0.52 -4.10 -8.52
N VAL A 133 0.66 -3.70 -8.05
CA VAL A 133 0.88 -2.47 -7.28
C VAL A 133 0.25 -1.22 -7.91
N ALA A 134 0.22 -1.11 -9.24
CA ALA A 134 -0.42 0.02 -9.92
C ALA A 134 -1.92 0.18 -9.57
N ALA A 135 -2.66 -0.94 -9.47
CA ALA A 135 -4.08 -0.95 -9.14
C ALA A 135 -4.36 -0.72 -7.64
N PHE A 136 -3.35 -0.91 -6.78
CA PHE A 136 -3.46 -0.82 -5.33
C PHE A 136 -2.46 0.18 -4.74
N SER A 137 -2.17 1.25 -5.50
CA SER A 137 -1.17 2.27 -5.14
C SER A 137 -1.67 3.31 -4.12
N SER A 138 -2.98 3.43 -3.99
CA SER A 138 -3.66 4.38 -3.12
C SER A 138 -4.95 3.74 -2.60
N VAL A 139 -4.86 3.08 -1.46
CA VAL A 139 -5.94 2.29 -0.84
C VAL A 139 -6.28 2.89 0.53
N HIS A 140 -7.54 3.24 0.71
CA HIS A 140 -8.15 3.64 1.98
C HIS A 140 -8.95 2.49 2.59
N SER A 141 -9.51 1.62 1.76
CA SER A 141 -10.23 0.42 2.19
C SER A 141 -10.17 -0.69 1.14
N LEU A 142 -10.26 -1.93 1.61
CA LEU A 142 -10.42 -3.13 0.79
C LEU A 142 -11.66 -3.91 1.23
N SER A 143 -12.43 -4.37 0.26
CA SER A 143 -13.44 -5.41 0.50
C SER A 143 -12.96 -6.71 -0.16
N LEU A 144 -12.93 -7.79 0.63
CA LEU A 144 -12.48 -9.11 0.24
C LEU A 144 -13.67 -10.04 0.20
N TYR A 145 -14.02 -10.55 -0.98
CA TYR A 145 -15.12 -11.48 -1.18
C TYR A 145 -14.59 -12.88 -1.47
N PHE A 146 -14.69 -13.75 -0.46
CA PHE A 146 -14.35 -15.17 -0.51
C PHE A 146 -15.59 -15.98 -0.89
N ARG A 147 -15.42 -16.97 -1.78
CA ARG A 147 -16.51 -17.79 -2.28
C ARG A 147 -16.02 -19.13 -2.81
N GLU A 148 -16.98 -20.01 -3.09
CA GLU A 148 -16.78 -21.30 -3.75
C GLU A 148 -15.79 -22.16 -2.98
N SER A 149 -16.11 -22.38 -1.71
CA SER A 149 -15.42 -23.36 -0.88
C SER A 149 -15.39 -24.74 -1.54
N VAL A 150 -14.39 -25.55 -1.18
CA VAL A 150 -14.23 -26.90 -1.74
C VAL A 150 -15.47 -27.77 -1.46
N GLY A 151 -16.06 -27.67 -0.26
CA GLY A 151 -17.25 -28.42 0.14
C GLY A 151 -18.56 -27.75 -0.27
N GLY A 152 -18.53 -26.46 -0.57
CA GLY A 152 -19.71 -25.67 -0.97
C GLY A 152 -20.63 -25.23 0.16
N GLU A 153 -20.31 -25.53 1.42
CA GLU A 153 -21.18 -25.25 2.57
C GLU A 153 -20.60 -24.21 3.54
N LEU A 154 -19.27 -24.21 3.73
CA LEU A 154 -18.59 -23.43 4.75
C LEU A 154 -17.30 -22.84 4.19
N SER A 155 -17.04 -21.57 4.48
CA SER A 155 -15.72 -20.98 4.33
C SER A 155 -15.14 -20.65 5.69
N ARG A 156 -13.85 -20.95 5.90
CA ARG A 156 -13.12 -20.59 7.11
C ARG A 156 -11.88 -19.77 6.80
N ILE A 157 -11.60 -18.78 7.64
CA ILE A 157 -10.40 -17.93 7.57
C ILE A 157 -9.74 -17.91 8.95
N TYR A 158 -8.44 -18.18 9.02
CA TYR A 158 -7.65 -18.12 10.26
C TYR A 158 -6.81 -16.85 10.37
N TYR A 159 -6.35 -16.33 9.23
CA TYR A 159 -5.50 -15.15 9.19
C TYR A 159 -5.76 -14.32 7.93
N LEU A 160 -5.84 -13.01 8.13
CA LEU A 160 -5.86 -12.00 7.08
C LEU A 160 -4.83 -10.92 7.40
N GLY A 161 -3.84 -10.76 6.52
CA GLY A 161 -2.82 -9.73 6.64
C GLY A 161 -2.51 -9.07 5.29
N PHE A 162 -1.79 -7.96 5.35
CA PHE A 162 -1.40 -7.21 4.15
C PHE A 162 0.05 -6.75 4.24
N LYS A 163 0.75 -6.80 3.11
CA LYS A 163 2.05 -6.18 2.92
C LYS A 163 1.95 -4.99 1.99
N GLY A 164 2.74 -3.95 2.22
CA GLY A 164 2.66 -2.70 1.50
C GLY A 164 3.57 -1.62 2.07
N ASP A 165 3.21 -0.37 1.85
CA ASP A 165 3.87 0.76 2.50
C ASP A 165 2.93 1.97 2.56
N VAL A 166 3.24 2.89 3.46
CA VAL A 166 2.57 4.18 3.52
C VAL A 166 2.95 4.99 2.30
N ARG A 167 1.96 5.60 1.65
CA ARG A 167 2.24 6.61 0.64
C ARG A 167 2.73 7.89 1.32
N THR A 168 4.04 7.99 1.56
CA THR A 168 4.63 9.30 1.83
C THR A 168 4.52 10.13 0.55
N LEU A 169 3.75 11.22 0.59
CA LEU A 169 3.99 12.32 -0.34
C LEU A 169 5.45 12.72 -0.14
N ARG A 170 6.33 12.34 -1.06
CA ARG A 170 7.62 13.02 -1.16
C ARG A 170 7.25 14.48 -1.45
N LYS A 171 7.32 15.35 -0.44
CA LYS A 171 7.60 16.76 -0.71
C LYS A 171 8.88 16.72 -1.51
N GLU A 172 8.81 17.01 -2.80
CA GLU A 172 10.00 17.41 -3.53
C GLU A 172 10.62 18.54 -2.73
N GLY A 173 11.71 18.23 -2.01
CA GLY A 173 12.56 19.25 -1.47
C GLY A 173 13.07 20.01 -2.68
N THR A 174 12.55 21.21 -2.90
CA THR A 174 13.18 22.22 -3.73
C THR A 174 14.60 22.42 -3.19
N ASN A 175 15.56 21.65 -3.71
CA ASN A 175 16.95 22.05 -3.71
C ASN A 175 17.06 23.22 -4.70
N LYS A 176 16.54 24.38 -4.29
CA LYS A 176 17.12 25.64 -4.72
C LYS A 176 18.51 25.65 -4.10
N LEU A 177 19.50 25.20 -4.87
CA LEU A 177 20.86 25.65 -4.70
C LEU A 177 20.83 27.17 -4.88
N GLU A 178 20.66 27.89 -3.77
CA GLU A 178 20.94 29.32 -3.73
C GLU A 178 22.42 29.48 -4.01
N VAL A 179 22.72 30.07 -5.17
CA VAL A 179 24.05 30.57 -5.50
C VAL A 179 24.26 31.83 -4.66
N PRO A 180 25.25 31.90 -3.75
CA PRO A 180 25.64 33.17 -3.18
C PRO A 180 26.48 33.90 -4.22
N ALA A 181 25.86 34.86 -4.92
CA ALA A 181 26.60 35.92 -5.58
C ALA A 181 27.15 36.83 -4.48
N ALA A 182 28.46 36.73 -4.22
CA ALA A 182 29.18 37.72 -3.43
C ALA A 182 29.94 38.63 -4.40
N ASP A 183 29.34 39.79 -4.66
CA ASP A 183 30.03 40.97 -5.13
C ASP A 183 31.19 41.30 -4.19
N ALA A 184 32.40 41.32 -4.74
CA ALA A 184 33.49 42.12 -4.20
C ALA A 184 34.06 42.93 -5.36
N ALA A 185 33.54 44.15 -5.48
CA ALA A 185 34.16 45.23 -6.24
C ALA A 185 35.56 45.51 -5.66
N ASP A 186 36.59 45.49 -6.50
CA ASP A 186 37.55 46.58 -6.67
C ASP A 186 38.78 46.11 -7.47
N ALA A 187 38.88 46.56 -8.72
CA ALA A 187 40.16 46.96 -9.31
C ALA A 187 39.89 47.85 -10.55
N PRO A 188 40.60 48.99 -10.70
CA PRO A 188 40.23 50.06 -11.61
C PRO A 188 40.54 49.76 -13.08
N LEU A 189 39.66 50.28 -13.94
CA LEU A 189 39.80 50.39 -15.40
C LEU A 189 41.14 51.03 -15.78
N VAL A 190 42.05 50.24 -16.36
CA VAL A 190 43.12 50.78 -17.21
C VAL A 190 42.75 50.55 -18.66
N ASP A 191 42.13 51.59 -19.19
CA ASP A 191 41.78 51.82 -20.58
C ASP A 191 43.05 51.79 -21.45
N ARG A 192 43.14 50.82 -22.37
CA ARG A 192 44.11 50.83 -23.47
C ARG A 192 43.43 50.44 -24.79
N LEU A 193 42.77 51.45 -25.37
CA LEU A 193 42.91 51.85 -26.77
C LEU A 193 42.92 50.72 -27.82
N ALA A 194 41.73 50.34 -28.26
CA ALA A 194 41.49 49.91 -29.62
C ALA A 194 40.66 50.99 -30.34
N GLN A 195 41.33 51.92 -31.03
CA GLN A 195 40.68 52.78 -32.02
C GLN A 195 41.41 52.63 -33.35
N LYS A 196 40.78 51.86 -34.24
CA LYS A 196 41.10 51.81 -35.66
C LYS A 196 39.78 51.98 -36.42
N THR A 197 39.86 52.74 -37.53
CA THR A 197 38.80 53.09 -38.50
C THR A 197 37.94 54.29 -38.05
N GLY A 198 37.84 55.41 -38.75
CA GLY A 198 38.24 55.79 -40.11
C GLY A 198 37.18 56.77 -40.64
N GLY A 199 37.58 57.92 -41.19
CA GLY A 199 36.65 58.85 -41.85
C GLY A 199 36.98 60.33 -41.69
N GLN A 200 37.99 60.82 -42.41
CA GLN A 200 38.14 62.26 -42.69
C GLN A 200 37.35 62.60 -43.97
N GLN A 201 36.38 63.50 -43.85
CA GLN A 201 35.88 64.32 -44.95
C GLN A 201 36.55 65.69 -44.87
N THR A 202 37.14 66.15 -45.98
CA THR A 202 37.47 67.56 -46.20
C THR A 202 37.06 67.95 -47.62
N THR A 203 35.93 68.65 -47.68
CA THR A 203 35.65 69.87 -48.45
C THR A 203 36.32 70.12 -49.82
N ALA A 204 35.44 70.17 -50.81
CA ALA A 204 35.36 71.11 -51.94
C ALA A 204 36.48 72.16 -52.13
N ARG A 205 37.07 72.15 -53.33
CA ARG A 205 36.99 73.24 -54.32
C ARG A 205 37.37 72.72 -55.70
#